data_AF-A0A915VK07-F1
#
_entry.id   AF-A0A915VK07-F1
#
_cell.length_a   1.000
_cell.length_b   1.000
_cell.length_c   1.000
_cell.angle_alpha   90.00
_cell.angle_beta   90.00
_cell.angle_gamma   90.00
#
_symmetry.space_group_name_H-M   'P 1'
#
loop_
_entity.id
_entity.type
_entity.pdbx_description
1 polymer ?
#
loop_
_entity_poly.entity_id
_entity_poly.type
_entity_poly.pdbx_seq_one_letter_code
_entity_poly.pdbx_strand_id
1 'polypeptide(L)'
;MNLLQKALAGNAIFSSLSGLAMLIFPNDLTQLFGLKASLPFFIIGIGLLFFASTIVVAIRQQKIKNVWLIIIQDLLWVLGSTLVLIIQPFGISSVGNLLIAVVTAVVLCFAVWQYIGLKQQIKMKHKNYDS
;
A
#
# COMPACT_ATOMS: atom_id res chain seq x y z
N MET A 1 -3.55 -11.05 17.60
CA MET A 1 -3.36 -10.91 16.14
C MET A 1 -2.09 -11.62 15.72
N ASN A 2 -2.16 -12.46 14.68
CA ASN A 2 -0.98 -13.09 14.08
C ASN A 2 -0.18 -12.08 13.23
N LEU A 3 0.99 -12.48 12.71
CA LEU A 3 1.84 -11.62 11.88
C LEU A 3 1.07 -11.05 10.67
N LEU A 4 0.30 -11.89 9.99
CA LEU A 4 -0.49 -11.49 8.82
C LEU A 4 -1.49 -10.37 9.17
N GLN A 5 -2.23 -10.53 10.26
CA GLN A 5 -3.20 -9.54 10.72
C GLN A 5 -2.54 -8.22 11.10
N LYS A 6 -1.37 -8.25 11.74
CA LYS A 6 -0.60 -7.04 12.08
C LYS A 6 -0.11 -6.33 10.81
N ALA A 7 0.40 -7.07 9.83
CA ALA A 7 0.87 -6.52 8.56
C ALA A 7 -0.28 -5.89 7.75
N LEU A 8 -1.42 -6.58 7.65
CA LEU A 8 -2.61 -6.04 7.00
C LEU A 8 -3.15 -4.79 7.72
N ALA A 9 -3.26 -4.82 9.05
CA ALA A 9 -3.74 -3.66 9.80
C ALA A 9 -2.80 -2.46 9.67
N GLY A 10 -1.48 -2.68 9.72
CA GLY A 10 -0.48 -1.65 9.48
C GLY A 10 -0.64 -1.02 8.09
N ASN A 11 -0.79 -1.84 7.04
CA ASN A 11 -1.00 -1.32 5.69
C ASN A 11 -2.33 -0.55 5.57
N ALA A 12 -3.42 -1.06 6.15
CA ALA A 12 -4.71 -0.36 6.13
C ALA A 12 -4.62 1.03 6.79
N ILE A 13 -3.93 1.14 7.93
CA ILE A 13 -3.73 2.42 8.63
C ILE A 13 -2.85 3.34 7.79
N PHE A 14 -1.71 2.84 7.31
CA PHE A 14 -0.78 3.64 6.51
C PHE A 14 -1.42 4.17 5.22
N SER A 15 -2.12 3.30 4.49
CA SER A 15 -2.86 3.65 3.27
C SER A 15 -3.98 4.65 3.57
N SER A 16 -4.71 4.47 4.68
CA SER A 16 -5.76 5.41 5.09
C SER A 16 -5.21 6.78 5.42
N LEU A 17 -4.13 6.86 6.22
CA LEU A 17 -3.50 8.12 6.58
C LEU A 17 -2.90 8.83 5.36
N SER A 18 -2.25 8.07 4.48
CA SER A 18 -1.70 8.61 3.23
C SER A 18 -2.81 9.15 2.32
N GLY A 19 -3.91 8.40 2.18
CA GLY A 19 -5.06 8.83 1.39
C GLY A 19 -5.73 10.08 1.97
N LEU A 20 -5.95 10.13 3.29
CA LEU A 20 -6.49 11.30 3.97
C LEU A 20 -5.56 12.52 3.81
N ALA A 21 -4.25 12.35 3.98
CA ALA A 21 -3.29 13.42 3.79
C ALA A 21 -3.36 14.00 2.37
N MET A 22 -3.51 13.15 1.34
CA MET A 22 -3.68 13.58 -0.04
C MET A 22 -4.98 14.33 -0.32
N LEU A 23 -6.06 14.01 0.41
CA LEU A 23 -7.36 14.68 0.25
C LEU A 23 -7.48 15.97 1.05
N ILE A 24 -6.83 16.05 2.22
CA ILE A 24 -6.91 17.20 3.12
C ILE A 24 -5.87 18.27 2.74
N PHE A 25 -4.66 17.86 2.34
CA PHE A 25 -3.54 18.76 2.03
C PHE A 25 -3.08 18.69 0.55
N PRO A 26 -4.00 18.70 -0.43
CA PRO A 26 -3.64 18.48 -1.82
C PRO A 26 -2.76 19.61 -2.39
N ASN A 27 -2.99 20.86 -1.99
CA ASN A 27 -2.22 22.01 -2.49
C ASN A 27 -0.79 22.03 -1.93
N ASP A 28 -0.62 21.71 -0.64
CA ASP A 28 0.70 21.61 -0.01
C ASP A 28 1.53 20.51 -0.67
N LEU A 29 0.90 19.37 -0.95
CA LEU A 29 1.55 18.27 -1.68
C LEU A 29 1.86 18.65 -3.13
N THR A 30 0.98 19.37 -3.82
CA THR A 30 1.25 19.90 -5.16
C THR A 30 2.48 20.81 -5.17
N GLN A 31 2.60 21.71 -4.21
CA GLN A 31 3.77 22.58 -4.08
C GLN A 31 5.03 21.76 -3.77
N LEU A 32 4.97 20.84 -2.82
CA LEU A 32 6.11 20.00 -2.43
C LEU A 32 6.60 19.14 -3.59
N PHE A 33 5.69 18.55 -4.37
CA PHE A 33 6.01 17.73 -5.55
C PHE A 33 6.39 18.57 -6.78
N GLY A 34 6.27 19.91 -6.74
CA GLY A 34 6.56 20.77 -7.88
C GLY A 34 5.57 20.62 -9.04
N LEU A 35 4.34 20.18 -8.76
CA LEU A 35 3.31 19.94 -9.76
C LEU A 35 2.44 21.17 -9.96
N LYS A 36 1.73 21.24 -11.10
CA LYS A 36 0.82 22.35 -11.43
C LYS A 36 -0.64 22.08 -11.03
N ALA A 37 -1.01 20.82 -10.81
CA ALA A 37 -2.37 20.41 -10.55
C ALA A 37 -2.43 19.47 -9.33
N SER A 38 -3.47 19.63 -8.52
CA SER A 38 -3.75 18.81 -7.35
C SER A 38 -4.61 17.58 -7.64
N LEU A 39 -5.20 17.52 -8.83
CA LEU A 39 -6.08 16.42 -9.25
C LEU A 39 -5.47 15.02 -9.05
N PRO A 40 -4.17 14.76 -9.33
CA PRO A 40 -3.59 13.45 -9.07
C PRO A 40 -3.67 13.02 -7.60
N PHE A 41 -3.46 13.94 -6.65
CA PHE A 41 -3.54 13.62 -5.22
C PHE A 41 -4.97 13.24 -4.81
N PHE A 42 -5.99 13.88 -5.37
CA PHE A 42 -7.38 13.49 -5.12
C PHE A 42 -7.69 12.08 -5.63
N ILE A 43 -7.32 11.78 -6.87
CA ILE A 43 -7.56 10.47 -7.48
C ILE A 43 -6.85 9.38 -6.67
N ILE A 44 -5.57 9.59 -6.36
CA ILE A 44 -4.77 8.64 -5.60
C ILE A 44 -5.32 8.50 -4.17
N GLY A 45 -5.69 9.61 -3.52
CA GLY A 45 -6.21 9.60 -2.16
C GLY A 45 -7.51 8.81 -2.02
N ILE A 46 -8.47 9.00 -2.94
CA ILE A 46 -9.70 8.20 -2.99
C ILE A 46 -9.36 6.72 -3.25
N GLY A 47 -8.44 6.44 -4.19
CA GLY A 47 -7.98 5.09 -4.48
C GLY A 47 -7.39 4.38 -3.27
N LEU A 48 -6.58 5.09 -2.46
CA LEU A 48 -5.99 4.57 -1.23
C LEU A 48 -7.02 4.28 -0.15
N LEU A 49 -8.03 5.14 0.02
CA LEU A 49 -9.12 4.87 0.97
C LEU A 49 -9.97 3.67 0.55
N PHE A 50 -10.28 3.57 -0.74
CA PHE A 50 -10.94 2.40 -1.30
C PHE A 50 -10.10 1.14 -1.06
N PHE A 51 -8.80 1.17 -1.40
CA PHE A 51 -7.88 0.06 -1.18
C PHE A 51 -7.82 -0.34 0.30
N ALA A 52 -7.67 0.61 1.22
CA ALA A 52 -7.66 0.34 2.66
C ALA A 52 -8.94 -0.37 3.13
N SER A 53 -10.11 -0.01 2.58
CA SER A 53 -11.37 -0.71 2.88
C SER A 53 -11.32 -2.20 2.45
N THR A 54 -10.68 -2.52 1.33
CA THR A 54 -10.51 -3.92 0.88
C THR A 54 -9.60 -4.70 1.82
N ILE A 55 -8.59 -4.05 2.42
CA ILE A 55 -7.73 -4.66 3.43
C ILE A 55 -8.54 -4.97 4.69
N VAL A 56 -9.42 -4.08 5.15
CA VAL A 56 -10.30 -4.34 6.30
C VAL A 56 -11.16 -5.58 6.05
N VAL A 57 -11.69 -5.75 4.83
CA VAL A 57 -12.41 -6.96 4.44
C VAL A 57 -11.50 -8.20 4.47
N ALA A 58 -10.26 -8.10 3.99
CA ALA A 58 -9.29 -9.19 4.05
C ALA A 58 -8.95 -9.59 5.49
N ILE A 59 -8.81 -8.63 6.40
CA ILE A 59 -8.58 -8.87 7.83
C ILE A 59 -9.76 -9.61 8.46
N ARG A 60 -11.01 -9.24 8.13
CA ARG A 60 -12.20 -9.88 8.69
C ARG A 60 -12.40 -11.30 8.16
N GLN A 61 -12.23 -11.49 6.85
CA GLN A 61 -12.54 -12.77 6.20
C GLN A 61 -11.40 -13.79 6.30
N GLN A 62 -10.14 -13.34 6.44
CA GLN A 62 -8.95 -14.21 6.49
C GLN A 62 -8.85 -15.23 5.32
N LYS A 63 -9.51 -14.93 4.19
CA LYS A 63 -9.45 -15.76 2.99
C LYS A 63 -8.12 -15.56 2.30
N ILE A 64 -7.42 -16.66 2.01
CA ILE A 64 -6.12 -16.67 1.31
C ILE A 64 -6.19 -15.86 0.01
N LYS A 65 -7.26 -16.01 -0.77
CA LYS A 65 -7.48 -15.25 -2.01
C LYS A 65 -7.47 -13.74 -1.79
N ASN A 66 -8.15 -13.24 -0.77
CA ASN A 66 -8.24 -11.80 -0.50
C ASN A 66 -6.87 -11.25 -0.12
N VAL A 67 -6.11 -11.98 0.70
CA VAL A 67 -4.75 -11.58 1.09
C VAL A 67 -3.83 -11.50 -0.12
N TRP A 68 -3.90 -12.49 -1.02
CA TRP A 68 -3.13 -12.45 -2.27
C TRP A 68 -3.47 -11.25 -3.15
N LEU A 69 -4.76 -10.87 -3.24
CA LEU A 69 -5.16 -9.68 -3.97
C LEU A 69 -4.56 -8.40 -3.37
N ILE A 70 -4.44 -8.30 -2.04
CA ILE A 70 -3.77 -7.16 -1.40
C ILE A 70 -2.27 -7.14 -1.76
N ILE A 71 -1.57 -8.27 -1.61
CA ILE A 71 -0.14 -8.39 -1.92
C ILE A 71 0.12 -8.00 -3.39
N ILE A 72 -0.70 -8.48 -4.33
CA ILE A 72 -0.54 -8.16 -5.75
C ILE A 72 -0.73 -6.66 -6.00
N GLN A 73 -1.73 -6.03 -5.38
CA GLN A 73 -1.94 -4.58 -5.49
C GLN A 73 -0.77 -3.79 -4.91
N ASP A 74 -0.25 -4.18 -3.75
CA ASP A 74 0.94 -3.55 -3.15
C ASP A 74 2.16 -3.67 -4.09
N LEU A 75 2.37 -4.85 -4.70
CA LEU A 75 3.47 -5.05 -5.66
C LEU A 75 3.29 -4.24 -6.95
N LEU A 76 2.06 -4.12 -7.47
CA LEU A 76 1.76 -3.27 -8.62
C LEU A 76 2.01 -1.80 -8.30
N TRP A 77 1.65 -1.35 -7.09
CA TRP A 77 1.95 -0.01 -6.61
C TRP A 77 3.45 0.25 -6.55
N VAL A 78 4.22 -0.69 -5.98
CA VAL A 78 5.68 -0.61 -5.89
C VAL A 78 6.32 -0.56 -7.28
N LEU A 79 5.88 -1.41 -8.20
CA LEU A 79 6.37 -1.43 -9.57
C LEU A 79 6.06 -0.11 -10.29
N GLY A 80 4.82 0.37 -10.22
CA GLY A 80 4.41 1.64 -10.82
C GLY A 80 5.20 2.82 -10.26
N SER A 81 5.38 2.88 -8.94
CA SER A 81 6.16 3.94 -8.27
C SER A 81 7.64 3.88 -8.67
N THR A 82 8.21 2.68 -8.78
CA THR A 82 9.59 2.48 -9.23
C THR A 82 9.77 2.96 -10.67
N LEU A 83 8.82 2.68 -11.56
CA LEU A 83 8.85 3.17 -12.94
C LEU A 83 8.77 4.70 -13.00
N VAL A 84 7.95 5.35 -12.16
CA VAL A 84 7.89 6.80 -12.06
C VAL A 84 9.24 7.40 -11.64
N LEU A 85 9.93 6.78 -10.68
CA LEU A 85 11.23 7.25 -10.21
C LEU A 85 12.35 7.12 -11.26
N ILE A 86 12.30 6.06 -12.08
CA ILE A 86 13.32 5.79 -13.11
C ILE A 86 13.09 6.66 -14.36
N ILE A 87 11.84 6.71 -14.84
CA ILE A 87 11.50 7.38 -16.11
C ILE A 87 11.31 8.89 -15.89
N GLN A 88 10.94 9.31 -14.68
CA GLN A 88 10.65 10.70 -14.31
C GLN A 88 9.73 11.45 -15.29
N PRO A 89 8.60 10.85 -15.72
CA PRO A 89 7.80 11.41 -16.82
C PRO A 89 7.05 12.70 -16.46
N PHE A 90 6.96 13.03 -15.16
CA PHE A 90 6.07 14.07 -14.65
C PHE A 90 6.80 15.31 -14.11
N GLY A 91 8.14 15.37 -14.20
CA GLY A 91 8.91 16.50 -13.69
C GLY A 91 8.76 16.73 -12.18
N ILE A 92 8.60 15.65 -11.40
CA ILE A 92 8.42 15.70 -9.94
C ILE A 92 9.70 16.24 -9.30
N SER A 93 9.55 17.11 -8.29
CA SER A 93 10.66 17.66 -7.52
C SER A 93 11.51 16.58 -6.84
N SER A 94 12.76 16.90 -6.49
CA SER A 94 13.62 15.94 -5.76
C SER A 94 13.02 15.50 -4.42
N VAL A 95 12.32 16.40 -3.72
CA VAL A 95 11.63 16.08 -2.46
C VAL A 95 10.44 15.16 -2.72
N GLY A 96 9.65 15.42 -3.77
CA GLY A 96 8.54 14.55 -4.17
C GLY A 96 9.02 13.14 -4.54
N ASN A 97 10.12 13.03 -5.31
CA ASN A 97 10.73 11.75 -5.64
C ASN A 97 11.25 11.00 -4.41
N LEU A 98 11.85 11.72 -3.45
CA LEU A 98 12.27 11.12 -2.18
C LEU A 98 11.07 10.57 -1.40
N LEU A 99 9.96 11.31 -1.33
CA LEU A 99 8.74 10.83 -0.68
C LEU A 99 8.15 9.59 -1.38
N ILE A 100 8.10 9.58 -2.72
CA ILE A 100 7.66 8.39 -3.48
C ILE A 100 8.55 7.20 -3.13
N ALA A 101 9.87 7.38 -3.08
CA ALA A 101 10.81 6.29 -2.75
C ALA A 101 10.58 5.75 -1.33
N VAL A 102 10.38 6.63 -0.34
CA VAL A 102 10.09 6.22 1.04
C VAL A 102 8.77 5.46 1.13
N VAL A 103 7.69 5.99 0.55
CA VAL A 103 6.38 5.33 0.53
C VAL A 103 6.47 3.97 -0.18
N THR A 104 7.19 3.90 -1.30
CA THR A 104 7.42 2.66 -2.05
C THR A 104 8.11 1.61 -1.20
N ALA A 105 9.16 1.99 -0.45
CA ALA A 105 9.86 1.07 0.46
C ALA A 105 8.94 0.57 1.59
N VAL A 106 8.12 1.45 2.18
CA VAL A 106 7.17 1.08 3.23
C VAL A 106 6.12 0.09 2.71
N VAL A 107 5.54 0.35 1.53
CA VAL A 107 4.54 -0.55 0.91
C VAL A 107 5.17 -1.90 0.56
N LEU A 108 6.41 -1.92 0.07
CA LEU A 108 7.13 -3.17 -0.17
C LEU A 108 7.33 -3.99 1.11
N CYS A 109 7.69 -3.34 2.23
CA CYS A 109 7.78 -4.01 3.53
C CYS A 109 6.45 -4.65 3.94
N PHE A 110 5.32 -3.96 3.74
CA PHE A 110 4.00 -4.55 4.00
C PHE A 110 3.74 -5.77 3.12
N ALA A 111 3.99 -5.70 1.81
CA ALA A 111 3.81 -6.83 0.90
C ALA A 111 4.63 -8.06 1.35
N VAL A 112 5.89 -7.85 1.75
CA VAL A 112 6.78 -8.91 2.24
C VAL A 112 6.24 -9.51 3.56
N TRP A 113 5.85 -8.69 4.53
CA TRP A 113 5.33 -9.19 5.81
C TRP A 113 3.98 -9.90 5.67
N GLN A 114 3.09 -9.41 4.80
CA GLN A 114 1.84 -10.08 4.47
C GLN A 114 2.12 -11.45 3.84
N TYR A 115 3.06 -11.55 2.90
CA TYR A 115 3.46 -12.81 2.28
C TYR A 115 4.01 -13.82 3.29
N ILE A 116 4.94 -13.38 4.15
CA ILE A 116 5.51 -14.23 5.21
C ILE A 116 4.40 -14.71 6.16
N GLY A 117 3.54 -13.80 6.62
CA GLY A 117 2.41 -14.14 7.49
C GLY A 117 1.43 -15.11 6.84
N LEU A 118 1.15 -14.96 5.55
CA LEU A 118 0.27 -15.85 4.79
C LEU A 118 0.85 -17.26 4.69
N LYS A 119 2.15 -17.39 4.39
CA LYS A 119 2.83 -18.70 4.36
C LYS A 119 2.77 -19.42 5.72
N GLN A 120 2.98 -18.69 6.81
CA GLN A 120 2.88 -19.25 8.16
C GLN A 120 1.47 -19.79 8.45
N GLN A 121 0.43 -19.02 8.09
CA GLN A 121 -0.96 -19.42 8.27
C GLN A 121 -1.33 -20.66 7.45
N ILE A 122 -0.89 -20.74 6.19
CA ILE A 122 -1.12 -21.92 5.33
C ILE A 122 -0.45 -23.17 5.93
N LYS A 123 0.81 -23.05 6.37
CA LYS A 123 1.56 -24.15 6.98
C LYS A 123 0.88 -24.68 8.24
N MET A 124 0.40 -23.79 9.12
CA MET A 124 -0.33 -24.19 10.33
C MET A 124 -1.64 -24.90 10.00
N LYS A 125 -2.36 -24.45 8.97
CA LYS A 125 -3.60 -25.10 8.55
C LYS A 125 -3.37 -26.51 8.05
N HIS A 126 -2.32 -26.76 7.26
CA HIS A 126 -1.96 -28.11 6.80
C HIS A 126 -1.61 -29.06 7.95
N LYS A 127 -0.78 -28.61 8.90
CA LYS A 127 -0.38 -29.45 10.04
C LYS A 127 -1.57 -29.97 10.86
N ASN A 128 -2.65 -29.19 10.98
CA ASN A 128 -3.84 -29.58 11.73
C ASN A 128 -4.73 -30.61 10.99
N TYR A 129 -4.52 -30.86 9.70
CA TYR A 129 -5.24 -31.91 8.95
C TYR A 129 -4.49 -33.25 8.96
N ASP A 130 -3.18 -33.24 9.24
CA ASP A 130 -2.32 -34.42 9.26
C ASP A 130 -2.18 -35.05 10.68
N SER A 131 -2.90 -34.50 11.68
CA SER A 131 -2.88 -34.91 13.10
C SER A 131 -4.26 -35.35 13.56
#